data_AF-A0AAV4WPT8-F1
#
_entry.id   AF-A0AAV4WPT8-F1
#
_cell.length_a   1.000
_cell.length_b   1.000
_cell.length_c   1.000
_cell.angle_alpha   90.00
_cell.angle_beta   90.00
_cell.angle_gamma   90.00
#
_symmetry.space_group_name_H-M   'P 1'
#
loop_
_entity.id
_entity.type
_entity.pdbx_description
1 polymer ?
#
loop_
_entity_poly.entity_id
_entity_poly.type
_entity_poly.pdbx_seq_one_letter_code
_entity_poly.pdbx_strand_id
1 'polypeptide(L)'
;MRFPFFHHLQTGTTAQATDAWPGPDDLYKWDWNQFSKYVVTSLDSFAQGIGHEALQKYNASQHNDFTSAEEVYSSMVSDLRQTCPIDRMCRTLANTTTSALYRYMVIATPSAPVKTLGYPSSYAFHPWDAIAFFDHMEHYIESPTSADFIFRDELHRLVRAFIRSAGKRSPIPGWNSYPRNIALIARDNVTIIKSYHQDKCSFWEEKGFEDYAWVS
;
A
#
# COMPACT_ATOMS: atom_id res chain seq x y z
N MET A 1 26.68 25.89 -15.49
CA MET A 1 25.35 26.38 -15.06
C MET A 1 24.51 25.14 -14.72
N ARG A 2 24.41 24.75 -13.45
CA ARG A 2 23.55 23.62 -13.03
C ARG A 2 22.13 24.17 -12.93
N PHE A 3 21.21 23.70 -13.75
CA PHE A 3 19.78 23.93 -13.54
C PHE A 3 19.38 23.16 -12.27
N PRO A 4 18.92 23.82 -11.21
CA PRO A 4 18.36 23.09 -10.09
C PRO A 4 16.95 22.66 -10.51
N PHE A 5 16.84 21.47 -11.08
CA PHE A 5 15.57 20.82 -11.28
C PHE A 5 15.04 20.34 -9.93
N PHE A 6 14.42 21.24 -9.16
CA PHE A 6 13.66 20.86 -7.97
C PHE A 6 12.33 20.25 -8.43
N HIS A 7 12.37 18.96 -8.80
CA HIS A 7 11.14 18.21 -9.05
C HIS A 7 10.55 17.83 -7.70
N HIS A 8 9.38 18.38 -7.40
CA HIS A 8 8.51 17.90 -6.34
C HIS A 8 8.04 16.50 -6.69
N LEU A 9 7.84 15.65 -5.67
CA LEU A 9 7.50 14.24 -5.87
C LEU A 9 6.14 13.94 -5.24
N GLN A 10 5.35 13.13 -5.93
CA GLN A 10 4.19 12.45 -5.36
C GLN A 10 4.44 10.94 -5.47
N THR A 11 4.29 10.22 -4.37
CA THR A 11 4.65 8.79 -4.30
C THR A 11 3.61 8.00 -3.52
N GLY A 12 3.31 6.81 -4.02
CA GLY A 12 2.17 6.00 -3.62
C GLY A 12 2.50 4.53 -3.44
N THR A 13 1.67 3.87 -2.64
CA THR A 13 1.55 2.42 -2.52
C THR A 13 0.07 2.10 -2.31
N THR A 14 -0.29 0.84 -2.48
CA THR A 14 -1.63 0.35 -2.17
C THR A 14 -1.58 -0.53 -0.90
N ALA A 15 -2.65 -0.57 -0.11
CA ALA A 15 -2.62 -1.18 1.22
C ALA A 15 -2.34 -2.70 1.22
N GLN A 16 -2.83 -3.40 0.21
CA GLN A 16 -2.59 -4.83 -0.02
C GLN A 16 -1.84 -5.03 -1.35
N ALA A 17 -0.79 -4.24 -1.58
CA ALA A 17 -0.04 -4.25 -2.83
C ALA A 17 0.34 -5.62 -3.39
N THR A 18 0.61 -6.61 -2.53
CA THR A 18 0.97 -7.96 -2.96
C THR A 18 -0.21 -8.86 -3.31
N ASP A 19 -1.45 -8.40 -3.20
CA ASP A 19 -2.65 -9.22 -3.47
C ASP A 19 -2.80 -9.62 -4.95
N ALA A 20 -2.10 -8.96 -5.89
CA ALA A 20 -1.96 -9.43 -7.27
C ALA A 20 -1.16 -10.72 -7.41
N TRP A 21 -0.25 -10.95 -6.46
CA TRP A 21 0.62 -12.12 -6.44
C TRP A 21 1.08 -12.38 -5.01
N PRO A 22 0.20 -12.94 -4.15
CA PRO A 22 0.49 -13.08 -2.73
C PRO A 22 1.58 -14.13 -2.46
N GLY A 23 1.90 -14.98 -3.45
CA GLY A 23 2.83 -16.10 -3.32
C GLY A 23 2.07 -17.43 -3.27
N PRO A 24 1.23 -17.68 -2.25
CA PRO A 24 0.35 -18.85 -2.22
C PRO A 24 -0.86 -18.69 -3.16
N ASP A 25 -1.02 -19.61 -4.11
CA ASP A 25 -2.10 -19.57 -5.12
C ASP A 25 -3.50 -19.85 -4.54
N ASP A 26 -3.60 -20.38 -3.33
CA ASP A 26 -4.85 -20.75 -2.66
C ASP A 26 -5.14 -19.91 -1.40
N LEU A 27 -4.47 -18.78 -1.22
CA LEU A 27 -4.59 -17.93 -0.03
C LEU A 27 -6.06 -17.52 0.28
N TYR A 28 -6.87 -17.25 -0.74
CA TYR A 28 -8.31 -16.95 -0.60
C TYR A 28 -9.14 -18.09 0.05
N LYS A 29 -8.57 -19.30 0.19
CA LYS A 29 -9.21 -20.45 0.86
C LYS A 29 -8.69 -20.68 2.28
N TRP A 30 -7.67 -19.93 2.71
CA TRP A 30 -7.01 -20.21 3.97
C TRP A 30 -7.89 -19.84 5.16
N ASP A 31 -7.92 -20.73 6.15
CA ASP A 31 -8.36 -20.38 7.49
C ASP A 31 -7.24 -19.71 8.30
N TRP A 32 -7.58 -19.20 9.48
CA TRP A 32 -6.63 -18.56 10.38
C TRP A 32 -5.51 -19.49 10.88
N ASN A 33 -5.74 -20.80 10.91
CA ASN A 33 -4.75 -21.77 11.34
C ASN A 33 -3.71 -22.04 10.25
N GLN A 34 -4.14 -22.22 8.99
CA GLN A 34 -3.26 -22.30 7.82
C GLN A 34 -2.40 -21.05 7.70
N PHE A 35 -3.03 -19.87 7.78
CA PHE A 35 -2.34 -18.59 7.78
C PHE A 35 -1.30 -18.48 8.89
N SER A 36 -1.70 -18.72 10.15
CA SER A 36 -0.79 -18.60 11.29
C SER A 36 0.40 -19.56 11.18
N LYS A 37 0.14 -20.81 10.79
CA LYS A 37 1.19 -21.82 10.59
C LYS A 37 2.16 -21.40 9.49
N TYR A 38 1.66 -20.87 8.38
CA TYR A 38 2.50 -20.41 7.27
C TYR A 38 3.37 -19.22 7.67
N VAL A 39 2.80 -18.20 8.33
CA VAL A 39 3.53 -17.02 8.80
C VAL A 39 4.64 -17.41 9.76
N VAL A 40 4.33 -18.24 10.77
CA VAL A 40 5.33 -18.73 11.74
C VAL A 40 6.43 -19.50 11.04
N THR A 41 6.08 -20.45 10.18
CA THR A 41 7.06 -21.30 9.49
C THR A 41 7.98 -20.47 8.57
N SER A 42 7.42 -19.48 7.88
CA SER A 42 8.16 -18.64 6.94
C SER A 42 9.09 -17.67 7.64
N LEU A 43 8.59 -16.94 8.65
CA LEU A 43 9.38 -15.90 9.34
C LEU A 43 10.38 -16.48 10.34
N ASP A 44 10.05 -17.59 11.02
CA ASP A 44 10.97 -18.21 11.98
C ASP A 44 12.16 -18.89 11.30
N SER A 45 12.14 -19.05 9.98
CA SER A 45 13.31 -19.46 9.20
C SER A 45 14.43 -18.42 9.18
N PHE A 46 14.12 -17.14 9.43
CA PHE A 46 15.09 -16.05 9.55
C PHE A 46 15.58 -15.89 11.00
N ALA A 47 14.67 -15.87 11.96
CA ALA A 47 14.99 -15.95 13.38
C ALA A 47 13.79 -16.41 14.21
N GLN A 48 14.06 -17.20 15.26
CA GLN A 48 13.03 -17.80 16.10
C GLN A 48 12.10 -16.76 16.75
N GLY A 49 10.78 -17.00 16.69
CA GLY A 49 9.76 -16.20 17.40
C GLY A 49 9.24 -14.99 16.63
N ILE A 50 9.87 -14.59 15.53
CA ILE A 50 9.47 -13.42 14.72
C ILE A 50 8.06 -13.60 14.18
N GLY A 51 7.70 -14.79 13.72
CA GLY A 51 6.37 -15.06 13.17
C GLY A 51 5.26 -14.88 14.19
N HIS A 52 5.49 -15.29 15.45
CA HIS A 52 4.51 -15.08 16.52
C HIS A 52 4.36 -13.59 16.87
N GLU A 53 5.47 -12.85 16.93
CA GLU A 53 5.44 -11.40 17.15
C GLU A 53 4.70 -10.68 16.01
N ALA A 54 4.93 -11.08 14.76
CA ALA A 54 4.23 -10.54 13.60
C ALA A 54 2.72 -10.83 13.67
N LEU A 55 2.31 -12.06 13.96
CA LEU A 55 0.89 -12.39 14.15
C LEU A 55 0.22 -11.53 15.22
N GLN A 56 0.92 -11.24 16.31
CA GLN A 56 0.43 -10.31 17.34
C GLN A 56 0.33 -8.87 16.82
N LYS A 57 1.31 -8.37 16.06
CA LYS A 57 1.27 -7.00 15.50
C LYS A 57 0.12 -6.78 14.52
N TYR A 58 -0.31 -7.84 13.85
CA TYR A 58 -1.43 -7.78 12.91
C TYR A 58 -2.75 -8.22 13.52
N ASN A 59 -2.83 -8.39 14.85
CA ASN A 59 -4.03 -8.81 15.57
C ASN A 59 -4.67 -10.09 15.00
N ALA A 60 -3.85 -11.01 14.46
CA ALA A 60 -4.34 -12.24 13.83
C ALA A 60 -5.19 -13.11 14.78
N SER A 61 -4.91 -13.06 16.08
CA SER A 61 -5.64 -13.80 17.12
C SER A 61 -6.91 -13.08 17.60
N GLN A 62 -7.17 -11.85 17.16
CA GLN A 62 -8.36 -11.04 17.49
C GLN A 62 -9.15 -10.67 16.24
N HIS A 63 -9.17 -11.58 15.27
CA HIS A 63 -9.93 -11.40 14.04
C HIS A 63 -11.44 -11.28 14.33
N ASN A 64 -12.12 -10.52 13.48
CA ASN A 64 -13.57 -10.42 13.46
C ASN A 64 -14.10 -11.07 12.17
N ASP A 65 -15.42 -11.24 12.09
CA ASP A 65 -16.08 -11.86 10.94
C ASP A 65 -15.94 -11.06 9.62
N PHE A 66 -15.41 -9.83 9.68
CA PHE A 66 -15.27 -8.93 8.54
C PHE A 66 -13.87 -8.91 7.93
N THR A 67 -12.88 -9.52 8.60
CA THR A 67 -11.50 -9.56 8.13
C THR A 67 -11.14 -10.99 7.76
N SER A 68 -10.56 -11.21 6.58
CA SER A 68 -10.12 -12.54 6.15
C SER A 68 -8.64 -12.78 6.49
N ALA A 69 -8.24 -14.05 6.55
CA ALA A 69 -6.83 -14.41 6.68
C ALA A 69 -6.00 -13.92 5.48
N GLU A 70 -6.60 -13.93 4.29
CA GLU A 70 -6.03 -13.40 3.06
C GLU A 70 -5.74 -11.90 3.17
N GLU A 71 -6.69 -11.09 3.66
CA GLU A 71 -6.51 -9.65 3.81
C GLU A 71 -5.36 -9.32 4.77
N VAL A 72 -5.30 -10.02 5.91
CA VAL A 72 -4.23 -9.81 6.89
C VAL A 72 -2.88 -10.25 6.35
N TYR A 73 -2.82 -11.40 5.67
CA TYR A 73 -1.61 -11.86 5.01
C TYR A 73 -1.13 -10.85 3.96
N SER A 74 -2.01 -10.46 3.03
CA SER A 74 -1.67 -9.51 1.97
C SER A 74 -1.24 -8.17 2.54
N SER A 75 -1.85 -7.69 3.63
CA SER A 75 -1.43 -6.48 4.34
C SER A 75 -0.05 -6.64 4.97
N MET A 76 0.20 -7.76 5.65
CA MET A 76 1.48 -8.06 6.29
C MET A 76 2.64 -8.11 5.29
N VAL A 77 2.45 -8.84 4.19
CA VAL A 77 3.47 -8.97 3.15
C VAL A 77 3.64 -7.64 2.40
N SER A 78 2.58 -6.86 2.20
CA SER A 78 2.68 -5.53 1.60
C SER A 78 3.44 -4.54 2.47
N ASP A 79 3.23 -4.57 3.78
CA ASP A 79 4.01 -3.76 4.71
C ASP A 79 5.50 -4.11 4.66
N LEU A 80 5.79 -5.41 4.73
CA LEU A 80 7.14 -5.96 4.69
C LEU A 80 7.88 -5.61 3.39
N ARG A 81 7.23 -5.78 2.23
CA ARG A 81 7.88 -5.74 0.91
C ARG A 81 7.73 -4.42 0.17
N GLN A 82 6.77 -3.58 0.54
CA GLN A 82 6.49 -2.34 -0.19
C GLN A 82 6.33 -1.14 0.74
N THR A 83 5.34 -1.12 1.61
CA THR A 83 4.96 0.09 2.35
C THR A 83 6.07 0.61 3.23
N CYS A 84 6.62 -0.23 4.12
CA CYS A 84 7.65 0.21 5.07
C CYS A 84 8.98 0.58 4.39
N PRO A 85 9.50 -0.23 3.43
CA PRO A 85 10.67 0.15 2.64
C PRO A 85 10.50 1.46 1.87
N ILE A 86 9.34 1.69 1.24
CA ILE A 86 9.03 2.94 0.54
C ILE A 86 8.93 4.10 1.53
N ASP A 87 8.36 3.90 2.72
CA ASP A 87 8.31 4.92 3.76
C ASP A 87 9.70 5.30 4.25
N ARG A 88 10.61 4.34 4.48
CA ARG A 88 12.02 4.62 4.78
C ARG A 88 12.71 5.36 3.64
N MET A 89 12.51 4.96 2.39
CA MET A 89 13.04 5.67 1.23
C MET A 89 12.52 7.12 1.19
N CYS A 90 11.22 7.33 1.40
CA CYS A 90 10.60 8.65 1.41
C CYS A 90 11.09 9.52 2.57
N ARG A 91 11.29 8.95 3.76
CA ARG A 91 11.88 9.64 4.93
C ARG A 91 13.29 10.12 4.59
N THR A 92 14.09 9.24 3.98
CA THR A 92 15.47 9.53 3.57
C THR A 92 15.51 10.64 2.52
N LEU A 93 14.65 10.55 1.50
CA LEU A 93 14.55 11.55 0.45
C LEU A 93 14.10 12.90 1.00
N ALA A 94 13.05 12.93 1.83
CA ALA A 94 12.52 14.17 2.44
C ALA A 94 13.56 14.88 3.33
N ASN A 95 14.47 14.14 3.97
CA ASN A 95 15.54 14.71 4.79
C ASN A 95 16.75 15.22 3.97
N THR A 96 16.88 14.80 2.71
CA THR A 96 18.05 15.11 1.88
C THR A 96 17.75 16.08 0.75
N THR A 97 16.47 16.29 0.42
CA THR A 97 16.02 17.21 -0.63
C THR A 97 15.24 18.40 -0.08
N THR A 98 15.30 19.53 -0.79
CA THR A 98 14.42 20.68 -0.54
C THR A 98 13.11 20.59 -1.33
N SER A 99 12.98 19.60 -2.23
CA SER A 99 11.74 19.32 -2.94
C SER A 99 10.65 18.82 -2.00
N ALA A 100 9.43 19.32 -2.15
CA ALA A 100 8.29 18.75 -1.45
C ALA A 100 8.01 17.32 -1.93
N LEU A 101 7.85 16.40 -0.98
CA LEU A 101 7.43 15.02 -1.22
C LEU A 101 6.04 14.82 -0.62
N TYR A 102 5.07 14.37 -1.43
CA TYR A 102 3.71 14.05 -0.98
C TYR A 102 3.49 12.54 -1.06
N ARG A 103 3.30 11.91 0.10
CA ARG A 103 3.09 10.46 0.23
C ARG A 103 1.59 10.16 0.34
N TYR A 104 1.11 9.18 -0.42
CA TYR A 104 -0.26 8.68 -0.32
C TYR A 104 -0.30 7.16 -0.20
N MET A 105 -1.40 6.63 0.33
CA MET A 105 -1.71 5.20 0.41
C MET A 105 -3.10 4.98 -0.18
N VAL A 106 -3.22 4.12 -1.18
CA VAL A 106 -4.52 3.72 -1.73
C VAL A 106 -5.09 2.62 -0.85
N ILE A 107 -6.30 2.85 -0.34
CA ILE A 107 -7.10 1.88 0.42
C ILE A 107 -8.40 1.51 -0.30
N ALA A 108 -8.63 2.09 -1.48
CA ALA A 108 -9.78 1.75 -2.32
C ALA A 108 -9.60 0.34 -2.91
N THR A 109 -10.66 -0.46 -2.85
CA THR A 109 -10.74 -1.79 -3.48
C THR A 109 -11.65 -1.73 -4.71
N PRO A 110 -11.37 -2.56 -5.74
CA PRO A 110 -12.25 -2.68 -6.91
C PRO A 110 -13.62 -3.22 -6.51
N SER A 111 -14.65 -2.97 -7.32
CA SER A 111 -16.00 -3.50 -7.08
C SER A 111 -16.14 -5.00 -7.29
N ALA A 112 -15.20 -5.61 -8.00
CA ALA A 112 -15.15 -7.04 -8.30
C ALA A 112 -13.69 -7.51 -8.38
N PRO A 113 -13.42 -8.82 -8.17
CA PRO A 113 -12.07 -9.35 -8.25
C PRO A 113 -11.42 -9.08 -9.61
N VAL A 114 -10.16 -8.66 -9.60
CA VAL A 114 -9.38 -8.34 -10.81
C VAL A 114 -8.25 -9.34 -10.96
N LYS A 115 -8.14 -9.95 -12.15
CA LYS A 115 -7.11 -10.95 -12.44
C LYS A 115 -6.02 -10.37 -13.35
N THR A 116 -4.95 -9.84 -12.76
CA THR A 116 -3.79 -9.29 -13.51
C THR A 116 -2.66 -10.30 -13.70
N LEU A 117 -2.30 -11.05 -12.65
CA LEU A 117 -1.17 -12.00 -12.62
C LEU A 117 -1.62 -13.43 -12.29
N GLY A 118 -2.84 -13.80 -12.68
CA GLY A 118 -3.37 -15.14 -12.44
C GLY A 118 -4.06 -15.33 -11.09
N TYR A 119 -3.93 -14.39 -10.15
CA TYR A 119 -4.63 -14.36 -8.87
C TYR A 119 -5.84 -13.41 -8.91
N PRO A 120 -7.01 -13.77 -8.34
CA PRO A 120 -8.22 -12.92 -8.34
C PRO A 120 -8.19 -11.89 -7.20
N SER A 121 -7.47 -10.79 -7.41
CA SER A 121 -7.26 -9.75 -6.39
C SER A 121 -8.52 -8.98 -6.06
N SER A 122 -8.84 -8.86 -4.78
CA SER A 122 -10.08 -8.23 -4.29
C SER A 122 -9.83 -7.03 -3.39
N TYR A 123 -8.59 -6.79 -2.98
CA TYR A 123 -8.23 -5.70 -2.06
C TYR A 123 -7.54 -4.53 -2.78
N ALA A 124 -6.90 -3.62 -2.04
CA ALA A 124 -6.16 -2.51 -2.64
C ALA A 124 -4.80 -3.01 -3.15
N PHE A 125 -4.82 -3.75 -4.26
CA PHE A 125 -3.65 -4.42 -4.84
C PHE A 125 -2.84 -3.52 -5.78
N HIS A 126 -1.57 -3.83 -6.00
CA HIS A 126 -0.81 -3.25 -7.11
C HIS A 126 -0.99 -4.15 -8.34
N PRO A 127 -1.42 -3.66 -9.53
CA PRO A 127 -1.45 -2.26 -9.97
C PRO A 127 -2.86 -1.60 -10.04
N TRP A 128 -3.75 -1.79 -9.06
CA TRP A 128 -5.12 -1.25 -9.11
C TRP A 128 -5.16 0.27 -9.36
N ASP A 129 -4.30 1.01 -8.67
CA ASP A 129 -4.18 2.47 -8.80
C ASP A 129 -3.74 2.90 -10.21
N ALA A 130 -2.84 2.15 -10.85
CA ALA A 130 -2.45 2.38 -12.24
C ALA A 130 -3.59 2.03 -13.23
N ILE A 131 -4.29 0.91 -13.02
CA ILE A 131 -5.45 0.52 -13.86
C ILE A 131 -6.52 1.61 -13.83
N ALA A 132 -6.85 2.12 -12.64
CA ALA A 132 -7.77 3.23 -12.49
C ALA A 132 -7.22 4.51 -13.11
N PHE A 133 -5.97 4.89 -12.81
CA PHE A 133 -5.36 6.11 -13.34
C PHE A 133 -5.32 6.16 -14.88
N PHE A 134 -5.06 5.05 -15.55
CA PHE A 134 -5.06 5.00 -17.03
C PHE A 134 -6.43 4.72 -17.64
N ASP A 135 -7.50 4.67 -16.84
CA ASP A 135 -8.88 4.45 -17.29
C ASP A 135 -9.07 3.14 -18.07
N HIS A 136 -8.45 2.06 -17.58
CA HIS A 136 -8.49 0.75 -18.23
C HIS A 136 -9.36 -0.28 -17.49
N MET A 137 -10.19 0.13 -16.53
CA MET A 137 -10.96 -0.77 -15.67
C MET A 137 -11.84 -1.76 -16.45
N GLU A 138 -12.44 -1.33 -17.56
CA GLU A 138 -13.28 -2.18 -18.42
C GLU A 138 -12.52 -3.34 -19.10
N HIS A 139 -11.18 -3.29 -19.16
CA HIS A 139 -10.36 -4.41 -19.62
C HIS A 139 -10.13 -5.48 -18.55
N TYR A 140 -10.33 -5.12 -17.29
CA TYR A 140 -9.96 -5.94 -16.12
C TYR A 140 -11.18 -6.37 -15.29
N ILE A 141 -12.28 -5.65 -15.39
CA ILE A 141 -13.54 -5.89 -14.70
C ILE A 141 -14.64 -5.93 -15.77
N GLU A 142 -15.42 -7.02 -15.79
CA GLU A 142 -16.50 -7.22 -16.78
C GLU A 142 -17.58 -6.14 -16.70
N SER A 143 -17.87 -5.65 -15.50
CA SER A 143 -18.87 -4.60 -15.27
C SER A 143 -18.43 -3.71 -14.11
N PRO A 144 -17.52 -2.72 -14.35
CA PRO A 144 -17.14 -1.77 -13.33
C PRO A 144 -18.36 -0.99 -12.84
N THR A 145 -18.40 -0.71 -11.54
CA THR A 145 -19.47 0.08 -10.93
C THR A 145 -19.15 1.56 -10.94
N SER A 146 -20.14 2.39 -10.60
CA SER A 146 -19.91 3.83 -10.37
C SER A 146 -18.83 4.10 -9.31
N ALA A 147 -18.66 3.20 -8.33
CA ALA A 147 -17.65 3.34 -7.29
C ALA A 147 -16.22 3.28 -7.85
N ASP A 148 -15.96 2.45 -8.87
CA ASP A 148 -14.64 2.35 -9.51
C ASP A 148 -14.30 3.61 -10.29
N PHE A 149 -15.28 4.13 -11.03
CA PHE A 149 -15.12 5.37 -11.78
C PHE A 149 -14.94 6.60 -10.87
N ILE A 150 -15.61 6.63 -9.71
CA ILE A 150 -15.38 7.67 -8.70
C ILE A 150 -13.92 7.63 -8.19
N PHE A 151 -13.39 6.43 -7.92
CA PHE A 151 -11.99 6.28 -7.52
C PHE A 151 -11.00 6.74 -8.61
N ARG A 152 -11.23 6.36 -9.87
CA ARG A 152 -10.47 6.89 -11.02
C ARG A 152 -10.48 8.43 -11.03
N ASP A 153 -11.67 9.01 -10.98
CA ASP A 153 -11.84 10.45 -11.11
C ASP A 153 -11.13 11.20 -9.97
N GLU A 154 -11.12 10.62 -8.77
CA GLU A 154 -10.40 11.14 -7.62
C GLU A 154 -8.88 11.06 -7.81
N LEU A 155 -8.33 9.94 -8.29
CA LEU A 155 -6.90 9.84 -8.67
C LEU A 155 -6.52 10.88 -9.72
N HIS A 156 -7.33 11.02 -10.78
CA HIS A 156 -7.12 12.02 -11.81
C HIS A 156 -7.16 13.44 -11.25
N ARG A 157 -8.08 13.73 -10.33
CA ARG A 157 -8.20 15.04 -9.68
C ARG A 157 -6.94 15.35 -8.87
N LEU A 158 -6.45 14.40 -8.08
CA LEU A 158 -5.26 14.54 -7.25
C LEU A 158 -4.00 14.77 -8.09
N VAL A 159 -3.78 13.95 -9.11
CA VAL A 159 -2.61 14.07 -10.00
C VAL A 159 -2.67 15.37 -10.81
N ARG A 160 -3.84 15.73 -11.35
CA ARG A 160 -4.00 17.01 -12.07
C ARG A 160 -3.71 18.21 -11.18
N ALA A 161 -4.17 18.19 -9.92
CA ALA A 161 -3.89 19.28 -8.98
C ALA A 161 -2.39 19.38 -8.64
N PHE A 162 -1.73 18.24 -8.46
CA PHE A 162 -0.27 18.18 -8.24
C PHE A 162 0.48 18.79 -9.45
N ILE A 163 0.18 18.34 -10.67
CA ILE A 163 0.82 18.84 -11.90
C ILE A 163 0.55 20.33 -12.10
N ARG A 164 -0.71 20.78 -11.95
CA ARG A 164 -1.08 22.20 -12.14
C ARG A 164 -0.38 23.14 -11.15
N SER A 165 -0.03 22.65 -9.97
CA SER A 165 0.75 23.42 -9.00
C SER A 165 2.27 23.35 -9.23
N ALA A 166 2.72 22.66 -10.29
CA ALA A 166 4.12 22.25 -10.47
C ALA A 166 4.66 21.49 -9.24
N GLY A 167 3.78 20.76 -8.54
CA GLY A 167 4.04 20.06 -7.29
C GLY A 167 4.34 20.94 -6.07
N LYS A 168 4.15 22.27 -6.17
CA LYS A 168 4.41 23.21 -5.07
C LYS A 168 3.30 23.25 -4.03
N ARG A 169 2.11 22.77 -4.38
CA ARG A 169 0.94 22.76 -3.48
C ARG A 169 0.35 21.38 -3.42
N SER A 170 -0.16 21.06 -2.25
CA SER A 170 -0.93 19.85 -2.08
C SER A 170 -2.25 19.90 -2.84
N PRO A 171 -2.67 18.79 -3.47
CA PRO A 171 -4.02 18.63 -4.00
C PRO A 171 -5.14 18.77 -2.96
N ILE A 172 -4.83 18.54 -1.68
CA ILE A 172 -5.79 18.47 -0.57
C ILE A 172 -5.36 19.43 0.54
N PRO A 173 -6.27 20.28 1.06
CA PRO A 173 -6.00 21.08 2.26
C PRO A 173 -5.52 20.21 3.43
N GLY A 174 -4.41 20.60 4.06
CA GLY A 174 -3.86 19.87 5.21
C GLY A 174 -2.94 18.69 4.88
N TRP A 175 -2.90 18.21 3.63
CA TRP A 175 -1.87 17.26 3.20
C TRP A 175 -0.55 18.01 2.98
N ASN A 176 0.37 17.86 3.91
CA ASN A 176 1.65 18.54 3.95
C ASN A 176 2.73 17.64 3.35
N SER A 177 3.90 18.22 3.05
CA SER A 177 5.05 17.41 2.64
C SER A 177 5.41 16.39 3.73
N TYR A 178 5.65 15.16 3.31
CA TYR A 178 6.18 14.08 4.13
C TYR A 178 7.49 14.53 4.81
N PRO A 179 7.79 14.09 6.06
CA PRO A 179 7.08 13.08 6.87
C PRO A 179 5.96 13.62 7.76
N ARG A 180 5.43 14.83 7.51
CA ARG A 180 4.41 15.42 8.40
C ARG A 180 3.11 14.62 8.43
N ASN A 181 2.62 14.21 7.26
CA ASN A 181 1.43 13.40 7.11
C ASN A 181 1.39 12.75 5.73
N ILE A 182 0.40 11.89 5.54
CA ILE A 182 0.10 11.18 4.29
C ILE A 182 -1.38 11.27 3.98
N ALA A 183 -1.74 11.05 2.71
CA ALA A 183 -3.13 10.93 2.28
C ALA A 183 -3.54 9.46 2.15
N LEU A 184 -4.62 9.04 2.81
CA LEU A 184 -5.32 7.79 2.54
C LEU A 184 -6.38 8.03 1.47
N ILE A 185 -6.22 7.42 0.30
CA ILE A 185 -7.13 7.55 -0.82
C ILE A 185 -8.10 6.36 -0.78
N ALA A 186 -9.32 6.64 -0.33
CA ALA A 186 -10.45 5.73 -0.44
C ALA A 186 -11.17 5.96 -1.78
N ARG A 187 -12.38 5.43 -1.94
CA ARG A 187 -13.14 5.57 -3.19
C ARG A 187 -13.46 7.02 -3.53
N ASP A 188 -14.16 7.71 -2.63
CA ASP A 188 -14.69 9.07 -2.82
C ASP A 188 -14.17 10.06 -1.77
N ASN A 189 -13.24 9.63 -0.93
CA ASN A 189 -12.73 10.40 0.19
C ASN A 189 -11.21 10.28 0.32
N VAL A 190 -10.58 11.39 0.72
CA VAL A 190 -9.17 11.44 1.05
C VAL A 190 -8.99 11.89 2.49
N THR A 191 -8.50 10.98 3.33
CA THR A 191 -8.26 11.24 4.74
C THR A 191 -6.78 11.53 4.98
N ILE A 192 -6.47 12.60 5.71
CA ILE A 192 -5.08 12.94 6.05
C ILE A 192 -4.75 12.38 7.42
N ILE A 193 -3.75 11.51 7.48
CA ILE A 193 -3.28 10.90 8.73
C ILE A 193 -1.79 11.16 8.94
N LYS A 194 -1.32 11.06 10.19
CA LYS A 194 0.09 11.28 10.51
C LYS A 194 1.01 10.26 9.82
N SER A 195 0.64 8.99 9.85
CA SER A 195 1.46 7.88 9.34
C SER A 195 0.60 6.63 9.17
N TYR A 196 0.84 5.83 8.13
CA TYR A 196 0.20 4.52 7.94
C TYR A 196 1.10 3.45 8.54
N HIS A 197 0.56 2.60 9.42
CA HIS A 197 1.27 1.42 9.95
C HIS A 197 2.65 1.71 10.57
N GLN A 198 2.84 2.87 11.20
CA GLN A 198 4.14 3.27 11.75
C GLN A 198 4.71 2.27 12.76
N ASP A 199 3.85 1.69 13.60
CA ASP A 199 4.20 0.67 14.58
C ASP A 199 4.64 -0.65 13.92
N LYS A 200 3.95 -1.08 12.87
CA LYS A 200 4.31 -2.26 12.07
C LYS A 200 5.61 -2.03 11.30
N CYS A 201 5.80 -0.84 10.74
CA CYS A 201 7.04 -0.49 10.06
C CYS A 201 8.23 -0.41 11.00
N SER A 202 8.06 0.16 12.21
CA SER A 202 9.09 0.10 13.25
C SER A 202 9.45 -1.34 13.59
N PHE A 203 8.48 -2.23 13.71
CA PHE A 203 8.73 -3.66 13.95
C PHE A 203 9.56 -4.30 12.84
N TRP A 204 9.22 -4.08 11.57
CA TRP A 204 9.97 -4.66 10.44
C TRP A 204 11.39 -4.07 10.31
N GLU A 205 11.54 -2.77 10.56
CA GLU A 205 12.84 -2.07 10.59
C GLU A 205 13.73 -2.63 11.71
N GLU A 206 13.21 -2.76 12.94
CA GLU A 206 13.93 -3.29 14.10
C GLU A 206 14.37 -4.75 13.93
N LYS A 207 13.59 -5.55 13.20
CA LYS A 207 13.91 -6.95 12.89
C LYS A 207 14.81 -7.10 11.66
N GLY A 208 15.18 -6.01 10.98
CA GLY A 208 16.09 -6.01 9.84
C GLY A 208 15.50 -6.54 8.53
N PHE A 209 14.16 -6.61 8.41
CA PHE A 209 13.53 -7.18 7.21
C PHE A 209 13.47 -6.21 6.03
N GLU A 210 13.62 -4.91 6.25
CA GLU A 210 13.58 -3.93 5.16
C GLU A 210 14.69 -4.15 4.11
N ASP A 211 15.80 -4.78 4.50
CA ASP A 211 16.90 -5.11 3.59
C ASP A 211 16.50 -6.21 2.59
N TYR A 212 15.46 -7.01 2.90
CA TYR A 212 14.93 -8.08 2.04
C TYR A 212 13.79 -7.61 1.13
N ALA A 213 13.33 -6.36 1.27
CA ALA A 213 12.23 -5.82 0.48
C ALA A 213 12.45 -5.91 -1.04
N TRP A 214 13.71 -5.90 -1.47
CA TRP A 214 14.13 -5.87 -2.87
C TRP A 214 14.66 -7.22 -3.37
N VAL A 215 14.62 -8.26 -2.54
CA VAL A 215 15.03 -9.61 -2.92
C VAL A 215 13.77 -10.38 -3.33
N SER A 216 13.74 -10.81 -4.60
CA SER A 216 12.66 -11.61 -5.20
C SER A 216 13.06 -13.06 -5.36
#